data_AF-F3L2V6-F1
#
_entry.id   AF-F3L2V6-F1
#
_cell.length_a   1.000
_cell.length_b   1.000
_cell.length_c   1.000
_cell.angle_alpha   90.00
_cell.angle_beta   90.00
_cell.angle_gamma   90.00
#
_symmetry.space_group_name_H-M   'P 1'
#
loop_
_entity.id
_entity.type
_entity.pdbx_description
1 polymer ?
#
loop_
_entity_poly.entity_id
_entity_poly.type
_entity_poly.pdbx_seq_one_letter_code
_entity_poly.pdbx_strand_id
1 'polypeptide(L)'
;MKTKLFNLTIVALILGGFWNYFTLHRPITEVLIDPETAKQIEIRVHYQWLFNVNNIVLDLRRVSPEIKAARMTRLLVDVSKQLRNKSFSHLILAYDGDSKFMLDGRYVRDLADSPQSLLSIMSTMPPRVLNLEGDPVFRGANHGGLSIVEELNDADQFHSQWYGGSR
;
A
#
# COMPACT_ATOMS: atom_id res chain seq x y z
N MET A 1 33.51 5.21 24.29
CA MET A 1 32.83 5.71 23.07
C MET A 1 31.86 4.70 22.48
N LYS A 2 32.27 3.44 22.23
CA LYS A 2 31.43 2.40 21.61
C LYS A 2 30.09 2.16 22.33
N THR A 3 30.10 2.08 23.66
CA THR A 3 28.87 1.88 24.47
C THR A 3 27.88 3.03 24.39
N LYS A 4 28.37 4.29 24.32
CA LYS A 4 27.50 5.47 24.19
C LYS A 4 26.84 5.53 22.80
N LEU A 5 27.58 5.19 21.75
CA LEU A 5 27.06 5.13 20.38
C LEU A 5 26.04 3.99 20.21
N PHE A 6 26.31 2.84 20.82
CA PHE A 6 25.38 1.71 20.85
C PHE A 6 24.06 2.08 21.54
N ASN A 7 24.12 2.70 22.73
CA ASN A 7 22.93 3.14 23.44
C ASN A 7 22.14 4.19 22.65
N LEU A 8 22.82 5.14 21.99
CA LEU A 8 22.16 6.13 21.14
C LEU A 8 21.41 5.48 19.97
N THR A 9 22.00 4.45 19.37
CA THR A 9 21.37 3.71 18.27
C THR A 9 20.10 2.99 18.73
N ILE A 10 20.14 2.33 19.90
CA ILE A 10 18.95 1.68 20.47
C ILE A 10 17.84 2.70 20.75
N VAL A 11 18.19 3.83 21.37
CA VAL A 11 17.22 4.90 21.66
C VAL A 11 16.60 5.43 20.37
N ALA A 12 17.40 5.65 19.32
CA ALA A 12 16.91 6.08 18.02
C ALA A 12 15.93 5.06 17.41
N LEU A 13 16.24 3.76 17.46
CA LEU A 13 15.35 2.71 16.97
C LEU A 13 14.02 2.65 17.74
N ILE A 14 14.05 2.80 19.07
CA ILE A 14 12.84 2.84 19.90
C ILE A 14 11.98 4.05 19.53
N LEU A 15 12.58 5.24 19.44
CA LEU A 15 11.87 6.46 19.07
C LEU A 15 11.31 6.39 17.65
N GLY A 16 12.08 5.83 16.71
CA GLY A 16 11.63 5.55 15.35
C GLY A 16 10.44 4.61 15.33
N GLY A 17 10.50 3.49 16.05
CA GLY A 17 9.38 2.56 16.19
C GLY A 17 8.13 3.23 16.75
N PHE A 18 8.28 4.03 17.81
CA PHE A 18 7.18 4.78 18.41
C PHE A 18 6.56 5.77 17.43
N TRP A 19 7.39 6.55 16.71
CA TRP A 19 6.91 7.48 15.69
C TRP A 19 6.12 6.77 14.59
N ASN A 20 6.62 5.65 14.06
CA ASN A 20 5.92 4.86 13.05
C ASN A 20 4.58 4.34 13.55
N TYR A 21 4.55 3.85 14.79
CA TYR A 21 3.33 3.34 15.39
C TYR A 21 2.23 4.42 15.48
N PHE A 22 2.55 5.58 16.05
CA PHE A 22 1.54 6.64 16.27
C PHE A 22 1.18 7.42 15.01
N THR A 23 2.10 7.59 14.08
CA THR A 23 1.86 8.46 12.90
C THR A 23 1.32 7.72 11.68
N LEU A 24 1.51 6.40 11.60
CA LEU A 24 1.12 5.57 10.46
C LEU A 24 0.34 4.34 10.88
N HIS A 25 0.96 3.43 11.63
CA HIS A 25 0.38 2.10 11.86
C HIS A 25 -0.98 2.18 12.55
N ARG A 26 -1.03 2.80 13.74
CA ARG A 26 -2.25 2.92 14.55
C ARG A 26 -3.42 3.54 13.77
N PRO A 27 -3.32 4.77 13.19
CA PRO A 27 -4.45 5.38 12.51
C PRO A 27 -4.93 4.59 11.27
N ILE A 28 -4.03 3.85 10.60
CA ILE A 28 -4.39 3.07 9.41
C ILE A 28 -4.97 1.71 9.78
N THR A 29 -4.45 1.03 10.81
CA THR A 29 -5.08 -0.18 11.32
C THR A 29 -6.41 0.10 12.00
N GLU A 30 -6.57 1.30 12.58
CA GLU A 30 -7.86 1.79 13.06
C GLU A 30 -8.85 2.03 11.92
N VAL A 31 -8.45 2.01 10.64
CA VAL A 31 -9.38 2.00 9.47
C VAL A 31 -9.79 0.59 9.05
N LEU A 32 -9.06 -0.45 9.49
CA LEU A 32 -9.49 -1.84 9.37
C LEU A 32 -10.61 -2.17 10.39
N ILE A 33 -11.64 -1.32 10.45
CA ILE A 33 -12.66 -1.28 11.52
C ILE A 33 -13.60 -2.48 11.45
N ASP A 34 -13.78 -3.07 10.29
CA ASP A 34 -14.62 -4.26 10.16
C ASP A 34 -13.89 -5.48 10.74
N PRO A 35 -14.43 -6.11 11.81
CA PRO A 35 -13.85 -7.30 12.41
C PRO A 35 -13.66 -8.45 11.41
N GLU A 36 -14.51 -8.53 10.37
CA GLU A 36 -14.39 -9.55 9.34
C GLU A 36 -13.20 -9.31 8.40
N THR A 37 -12.90 -8.05 8.09
CA THR A 37 -11.71 -7.66 7.31
C THR A 37 -10.44 -7.84 8.14
N ALA A 38 -10.44 -7.50 9.43
CA ALA A 38 -9.32 -7.72 10.33
C ALA A 38 -8.98 -9.22 10.51
N LYS A 39 -9.99 -10.10 10.45
CA LYS A 39 -9.77 -11.55 10.39
C LYS A 39 -9.15 -12.01 9.09
N GLN A 40 -9.33 -11.29 7.98
CA GLN A 40 -8.85 -11.70 6.66
C GLN A 40 -7.51 -11.05 6.26
N ILE A 41 -7.18 -9.88 6.82
CA ILE A 41 -6.00 -9.11 6.43
C ILE A 41 -5.23 -8.68 7.68
N GLU A 42 -3.93 -8.92 7.68
CA GLU A 42 -3.00 -8.29 8.60
C GLU A 42 -2.10 -7.32 7.83
N ILE A 43 -1.99 -6.08 8.30
CA ILE A 43 -1.14 -5.06 7.67
C ILE A 43 -0.15 -4.48 8.68
N ARG A 44 1.01 -4.06 8.18
CA ARG A 44 1.93 -3.16 8.87
C ARG A 44 2.14 -1.93 8.02
N VAL A 45 2.22 -0.78 8.67
CA VAL A 45 2.49 0.48 7.96
C VAL A 45 3.59 1.23 8.67
N HIS A 46 4.60 1.62 7.92
CA HIS A 46 5.77 2.33 8.45
C HIS A 46 6.44 3.14 7.34
N TYR A 47 7.24 4.12 7.72
CA TYR A 47 8.18 4.77 6.83
C TYR A 47 9.29 3.79 6.46
N GLN A 48 9.79 3.89 5.23
CA GLN A 48 10.89 3.06 4.78
C GLN A 48 12.11 3.28 5.69
N TRP A 49 12.74 2.18 6.11
CA TRP A 49 13.85 2.18 7.09
C TRP A 49 13.54 2.95 8.38
N LEU A 50 12.28 2.99 8.82
CA LEU A 50 11.75 3.70 9.98
C LEU A 50 11.79 5.24 9.91
N PHE A 51 12.60 5.85 9.05
CA PHE A 51 12.84 7.31 9.08
C PHE A 51 12.70 7.99 7.72
N ASN A 52 12.70 7.27 6.61
CA ASN A 52 12.55 7.88 5.28
C ASN A 52 11.08 8.21 5.02
N VAL A 53 10.69 9.46 5.33
CA VAL A 53 9.31 9.94 5.20
C VAL A 53 8.83 10.06 3.75
N ASN A 54 9.74 10.03 2.77
CA ASN A 54 9.37 10.09 1.37
C ASN A 54 8.71 8.80 0.89
N ASN A 55 8.89 7.69 1.60
CA ASN A 55 8.34 6.40 1.23
C ASN A 55 7.59 5.80 2.42
N ILE A 56 6.29 5.55 2.22
CA ILE A 56 5.46 4.83 3.17
C ILE A 56 5.33 3.39 2.67
N VAL A 57 5.55 2.41 3.53
CA VAL A 57 5.41 0.99 3.22
C VAL A 57 4.08 0.51 3.79
N LEU A 58 3.20 0.01 2.92
CA LEU A 58 2.02 -0.78 3.27
C LEU A 58 2.36 -2.25 3.04
N ASP A 59 2.59 -2.96 4.13
CA ASP A 59 3.09 -4.32 4.13
C ASP A 59 2.01 -5.29 4.59
N LEU A 60 1.53 -6.10 3.65
CA LEU A 60 0.56 -7.15 3.92
C LEU A 60 1.26 -8.35 4.56
N ARG A 61 0.89 -8.68 5.80
CA ARG A 61 1.46 -9.81 6.56
C ARG A 61 0.65 -11.09 6.44
N ARG A 62 -0.64 -10.93 6.21
CA ARG A 62 -1.55 -12.05 6.00
C ARG A 62 -2.69 -11.59 5.14
N VAL A 63 -3.06 -12.42 4.18
CA VAL A 63 -4.18 -12.18 3.29
C VAL A 63 -4.93 -13.49 3.15
N SER A 64 -6.23 -13.49 3.44
CA SER A 64 -7.08 -14.67 3.26
C SER A 64 -7.13 -15.04 1.77
N PRO A 65 -7.02 -16.32 1.39
CA PRO A 65 -7.13 -16.74 -0.01
C PRO A 65 -8.51 -16.45 -0.61
N GLU A 66 -9.54 -16.24 0.22
CA GLU A 66 -10.90 -15.91 -0.21
C GLU A 66 -11.09 -14.40 -0.48
N ILE A 67 -10.09 -13.56 -0.19
CA ILE A 67 -10.25 -12.13 -0.37
C ILE A 67 -10.31 -11.77 -1.86
N LYS A 68 -11.31 -10.97 -2.21
CA LYS A 68 -11.48 -10.48 -3.59
C LYS A 68 -10.64 -9.24 -3.83
N ALA A 69 -10.13 -9.08 -5.06
CA ALA A 69 -9.43 -7.87 -5.54
C ALA A 69 -10.21 -6.57 -5.22
N ALA A 70 -11.54 -6.58 -5.35
CA ALA A 70 -12.39 -5.44 -5.01
C ALA A 70 -12.27 -5.02 -3.54
N ARG A 71 -12.12 -5.98 -2.61
CA ARG A 71 -11.92 -5.69 -1.18
C ARG A 71 -10.55 -5.04 -0.94
N MET A 72 -9.51 -5.57 -1.57
CA MET A 72 -8.15 -5.02 -1.49
C MET A 72 -8.03 -3.64 -2.13
N THR A 73 -8.74 -3.41 -3.24
CA THR A 73 -8.83 -2.09 -3.87
C THR A 73 -9.53 -1.09 -2.94
N ARG A 74 -10.62 -1.50 -2.29
CA ARG A 74 -11.29 -0.65 -1.29
C ARG A 74 -10.36 -0.35 -0.11
N LEU A 75 -9.59 -1.34 0.36
CA LEU A 75 -8.57 -1.11 1.39
C LEU A 75 -7.57 -0.02 0.99
N LEU A 76 -7.04 -0.06 -0.24
CA LEU A 76 -6.13 0.97 -0.74
C LEU A 76 -6.77 2.36 -0.75
N VAL A 77 -8.04 2.46 -1.14
CA VAL A 77 -8.80 3.72 -1.07
C VAL A 77 -8.94 4.19 0.38
N ASP A 78 -9.27 3.31 1.31
CA ASP A 78 -9.46 3.72 2.71
C ASP A 78 -8.12 4.09 3.39
N VAL A 79 -7.04 3.40 3.05
CA VAL A 79 -5.67 3.78 3.43
C VAL A 79 -5.33 5.16 2.87
N SER A 80 -5.66 5.43 1.61
CA SER A 80 -5.39 6.72 0.97
C SER A 80 -6.06 7.89 1.70
N LYS A 81 -7.29 7.70 2.20
CA LYS A 81 -8.00 8.69 3.02
C LYS A 81 -7.28 9.01 4.33
N GLN A 82 -6.65 8.03 4.96
CA GLN A 82 -5.82 8.25 6.16
C GLN A 82 -4.52 8.96 5.85
N LEU A 83 -3.98 8.73 4.66
CA LEU A 83 -2.74 9.35 4.19
C LEU A 83 -2.94 10.74 3.56
N ARG A 84 -4.19 11.20 3.36
CA ARG A 84 -4.52 12.40 2.58
C ARG A 84 -3.74 13.67 2.95
N ASN A 85 -3.45 13.85 4.24
CA ASN A 85 -2.75 15.03 4.76
C ASN A 85 -1.22 14.88 4.78
N LYS A 86 -0.69 13.76 4.29
CA LYS A 86 0.75 13.49 4.22
C LYS A 86 1.29 13.79 2.83
N SER A 87 2.52 14.27 2.78
CA SER A 87 3.28 14.41 1.55
C SER A 87 4.41 13.38 1.55
N PHE A 88 4.45 12.56 0.53
CA PHE A 88 5.44 11.51 0.32
C PHE A 88 5.54 11.25 -1.19
N SER A 89 6.67 10.69 -1.63
CA SER A 89 6.92 10.37 -3.02
C SER A 89 6.19 9.09 -3.44
N HIS A 90 6.23 8.04 -2.61
CA HIS A 90 5.64 6.75 -2.96
C HIS A 90 5.00 6.02 -1.79
N LEU A 91 3.91 5.32 -2.09
CA LEU A 91 3.38 4.24 -1.26
C LEU A 91 3.93 2.91 -1.82
N ILE A 92 4.85 2.30 -1.09
CA ILE A 92 5.41 0.99 -1.40
C ILE A 92 4.41 -0.06 -0.95
N LEU A 93 4.03 -0.94 -1.87
CA LEU A 93 3.17 -2.09 -1.62
C LEU A 93 4.06 -3.31 -1.39
N ALA A 94 4.05 -3.85 -0.18
CA ALA A 94 4.86 -4.98 0.23
C ALA A 94 4.00 -6.17 0.65
N TYR A 95 4.58 -7.36 0.59
CA TYR A 95 4.00 -8.59 1.12
C TYR A 95 5.08 -9.35 1.88
N ASP A 96 4.80 -9.65 3.14
CA ASP A 96 5.72 -10.27 4.11
C ASP A 96 7.10 -9.61 4.19
N GLY A 97 7.15 -8.28 4.05
CA GLY A 97 8.38 -7.49 4.05
C GLY A 97 9.09 -7.37 2.70
N ASP A 98 8.68 -8.12 1.67
CA ASP A 98 9.18 -7.96 0.31
C ASP A 98 8.42 -6.83 -0.39
N SER A 99 9.13 -5.78 -0.80
CA SER A 99 8.56 -4.73 -1.65
C SER A 99 8.24 -5.30 -3.03
N LYS A 100 7.01 -5.10 -3.51
CA LYS A 100 6.54 -5.63 -4.80
C LYS A 100 6.29 -4.53 -5.81
N PHE A 101 5.58 -3.49 -5.39
CA PHE A 101 5.13 -2.41 -6.25
C PHE A 101 5.19 -1.05 -5.54
N MET A 102 4.98 0.01 -6.32
CA MET A 102 4.89 1.37 -5.83
C MET A 102 3.71 2.10 -6.47
N LEU A 103 3.08 2.98 -5.70
CA LEU A 103 2.13 3.99 -6.19
C LEU A 103 2.71 5.38 -5.98
N ASP A 104 2.59 6.27 -6.96
CA ASP A 104 2.96 7.69 -6.83
C ASP A 104 2.11 8.35 -5.72
N GLY A 105 2.76 9.09 -4.81
CA GLY A 105 2.10 9.71 -3.67
C GLY A 105 1.04 10.75 -4.05
N ARG A 106 1.14 11.38 -5.24
CA ARG A 106 0.09 12.24 -5.78
C ARG A 106 -1.11 11.40 -6.19
N TYR A 107 -0.91 10.28 -6.88
CA TYR A 107 -2.00 9.37 -7.20
C TYR A 107 -2.69 8.82 -5.95
N VAL A 108 -1.93 8.50 -4.90
CA VAL A 108 -2.53 8.10 -3.61
C VAL A 108 -3.38 9.23 -3.02
N ARG A 109 -2.95 10.50 -3.13
CA ARG A 109 -3.77 11.63 -2.71
C ARG A 109 -5.03 11.76 -3.56
N ASP A 110 -4.92 11.62 -4.88
CA ASP A 110 -6.06 11.69 -5.80
C ASP A 110 -7.10 10.59 -5.51
N LEU A 111 -6.64 9.40 -5.12
CA LEU A 111 -7.52 8.30 -4.68
C LEU A 111 -8.34 8.65 -3.43
N ALA A 112 -7.76 9.41 -2.51
CA ALA A 112 -8.41 9.77 -1.25
C ALA A 112 -9.66 10.63 -1.48
N ASP A 113 -9.60 11.50 -2.49
CA ASP A 113 -10.64 12.49 -2.83
C ASP A 113 -11.47 12.08 -4.05
N SER A 114 -11.21 10.89 -4.61
CA SER A 114 -11.83 10.45 -5.86
C SER A 114 -13.35 10.23 -5.70
N PRO A 115 -14.20 10.90 -6.50
CA PRO A 115 -15.64 10.61 -6.54
C PRO A 115 -15.95 9.34 -7.36
N GLN A 116 -14.93 8.65 -7.89
CA GLN A 116 -15.10 7.49 -8.75
C GLN A 116 -15.69 6.30 -7.99
N SER A 117 -16.47 5.49 -8.70
CA SER A 117 -16.93 4.20 -8.18
C SER A 117 -15.76 3.24 -7.99
N LEU A 118 -15.92 2.27 -7.08
CA LEU A 118 -14.90 1.22 -6.87
C LEU A 118 -14.57 0.48 -8.18
N LEU A 119 -15.56 0.25 -9.03
CA LEU A 119 -15.37 -0.38 -10.34
C LEU A 119 -14.43 0.45 -11.23
N SER A 120 -14.65 1.77 -11.29
CA SER A 120 -13.80 2.67 -12.08
C SER A 120 -12.37 2.74 -11.55
N ILE A 121 -12.21 2.70 -10.22
CA ILE A 121 -10.87 2.64 -9.59
C ILE A 121 -10.19 1.33 -9.95
N MET A 122 -10.89 0.19 -9.87
CA MET A 122 -10.34 -1.12 -10.24
C MET A 122 -9.83 -1.14 -11.69
N SER A 123 -10.56 -0.53 -12.62
CA SER A 123 -10.14 -0.44 -14.03
C SER A 123 -8.93 0.47 -14.25
N THR A 124 -8.83 1.57 -13.51
CA THR A 124 -7.87 2.65 -13.80
C THR A 124 -6.62 2.63 -12.91
N MET A 125 -6.63 1.87 -11.82
CA MET A 125 -5.52 1.72 -10.89
C MET A 125 -4.34 0.91 -11.43
N PRO A 126 -4.53 -0.26 -12.09
CA PRO A 126 -3.41 -1.09 -12.54
C PRO A 126 -2.33 -0.33 -13.34
N PRO A 127 -2.65 0.51 -14.34
CA PRO A 127 -1.63 1.29 -15.06
C PRO A 127 -0.91 2.37 -14.22
N ARG A 128 -1.38 2.64 -12.99
CA ARG A 128 -0.70 3.52 -12.02
C ARG A 128 0.22 2.77 -11.07
N VAL A 129 0.22 1.43 -11.11
CA VAL A 129 1.11 0.58 -10.33
C VAL A 129 2.46 0.50 -11.03
N LEU A 130 3.50 0.90 -10.30
CA LEU A 130 4.89 0.92 -10.75
C LEU A 130 5.66 -0.27 -10.16
N ASN A 131 6.70 -0.72 -10.85
CA ASN A 131 7.73 -1.57 -10.26
C ASN A 131 8.62 -0.74 -9.32
N LEU A 132 9.65 -1.37 -8.74
CA LEU A 132 10.56 -0.67 -7.81
C LEU A 132 11.54 0.27 -8.52
N GLU A 133 11.65 0.14 -9.84
CA GLU A 133 12.44 1.00 -10.73
C GLU A 133 11.67 2.26 -11.16
N GLY A 134 10.35 2.29 -10.96
CA GLY A 134 9.47 3.41 -11.30
C GLY A 134 8.74 3.30 -12.65
N ASP A 135 8.84 2.17 -13.34
CA ASP A 135 8.14 1.90 -14.60
C ASP A 135 6.74 1.31 -14.36
N PRO A 136 5.72 1.67 -15.17
CA PRO A 136 4.41 1.04 -15.11
C PRO A 136 4.47 -0.47 -15.39
N VAL A 137 3.86 -1.27 -14.51
CA VAL A 137 3.85 -2.74 -14.63
C VAL A 137 2.72 -3.21 -15.54
N PHE A 138 1.54 -2.62 -15.36
CA PHE A 138 0.35 -2.97 -16.11
C PHE A 138 0.14 -1.92 -17.20
N ARG A 139 -0.18 -2.37 -18.40
CA ARG A 139 -0.33 -1.46 -19.54
C ARG A 139 -1.56 -0.58 -19.40
N GLY A 140 -2.61 -1.09 -18.74
CA GLY A 140 -3.92 -0.46 -18.66
C GLY A 140 -4.53 -0.14 -20.03
N ALA A 141 -5.73 0.43 -20.02
CA ALA A 141 -6.42 0.90 -21.22
C ALA A 141 -5.76 2.18 -21.78
N ASN A 142 -4.50 2.09 -22.19
CA ASN A 142 -3.89 3.16 -22.97
C ASN A 142 -4.55 3.18 -24.36
N HIS A 143 -5.53 4.08 -24.48
CA HIS A 143 -6.07 4.58 -25.74
C HIS A 143 -6.91 3.59 -26.57
N GLY A 144 -8.16 3.39 -26.15
CA GLY A 144 -9.28 3.15 -27.08
C GLY A 144 -9.42 1.73 -27.64
N GLY A 145 -9.01 0.69 -26.91
CA GLY A 145 -9.15 -0.68 -27.41
C GLY A 145 -9.29 -1.83 -26.40
N LEU A 146 -9.15 -1.59 -25.08
CA LEU A 146 -9.36 -2.66 -24.11
C LEU A 146 -10.84 -2.75 -23.72
N SER A 147 -11.33 -3.97 -23.62
CA SER A 147 -12.63 -4.28 -23.05
C SER A 147 -12.60 -4.13 -21.52
N ILE A 148 -13.74 -3.83 -20.90
CA ILE A 148 -13.89 -3.82 -19.43
C ILE A 148 -13.43 -5.16 -18.81
N VAL A 149 -13.52 -6.25 -19.55
CA VAL A 149 -13.05 -7.58 -19.12
C VAL A 149 -11.52 -7.60 -18.95
N GLU A 150 -10.78 -7.01 -19.88
CA GLU A 150 -9.31 -6.94 -19.80
C GLU A 150 -8.85 -6.02 -18.67
N GLU A 151 -9.55 -4.90 -18.45
CA GLU A 151 -9.26 -3.99 -17.33
C GLU A 151 -9.45 -4.67 -15.96
N LEU A 152 -10.54 -5.43 -15.82
CA LEU A 152 -10.79 -6.19 -14.58
C LEU A 152 -9.79 -7.34 -14.41
N ASN A 153 -9.34 -7.95 -15.50
CA ASN A 153 -8.28 -8.96 -15.47
C ASN A 153 -6.93 -8.37 -15.02
N ASP A 154 -6.59 -7.15 -15.45
CA ASP A 154 -5.41 -6.44 -14.95
C ASP A 154 -5.51 -6.15 -13.45
N ALA A 155 -6.71 -5.81 -12.95
CA ALA A 155 -6.94 -5.65 -11.52
C ALA A 155 -6.71 -6.95 -10.75
N ASP A 156 -7.24 -8.07 -11.24
CA ASP A 156 -7.03 -9.38 -10.61
C ASP A 156 -5.56 -9.82 -10.67
N GLN A 157 -4.87 -9.58 -11.79
CA GLN A 157 -3.43 -9.84 -11.93
C GLN A 157 -2.60 -8.99 -10.97
N PHE A 158 -2.89 -7.70 -10.83
CA PHE A 158 -2.19 -6.83 -9.89
C PHE A 158 -2.27 -7.38 -8.47
N HIS A 159 -3.47 -7.70 -8.00
CA HIS A 159 -3.68 -8.23 -6.65
C HIS A 159 -3.04 -9.62 -6.48
N SER A 160 -3.13 -10.49 -7.49
CA SER A 160 -2.48 -11.80 -7.49
C SER A 160 -0.95 -11.69 -7.44
N GLN A 161 -0.34 -10.76 -8.17
CA GLN A 161 1.12 -10.57 -8.13
C GLN A 161 1.59 -9.89 -6.84
N TRP A 162 0.73 -9.08 -6.20
CA TRP A 162 1.08 -8.40 -4.96
C TRP A 162 1.17 -9.39 -3.78
N TYR A 163 0.15 -10.23 -3.59
CA TYR A 163 0.05 -11.09 -2.40
C TYR A 163 -0.28 -12.57 -2.70
N GLY A 164 -0.46 -12.95 -3.96
CA GLY A 164 -0.72 -14.32 -4.39
C GLY A 164 0.53 -15.18 -4.57
N GLY A 165 1.72 -14.57 -4.51
CA GLY A 165 2.98 -15.29 -4.42
C GLY A 165 3.18 -15.83 -3.00
N SER A 166 2.54 -16.94 -2.65
CA SER A 166 3.00 -17.76 -1.53
C SER A 166 4.26 -18.53 -1.97
N ARG A 167 5.19 -18.73 -1.03
CA ARG A 167 6.23 -19.74 -1.18
C ARG A 167 5.64 -21.11 -1.53
#